data_AF-A0A9D2FD41-F1
#
_entry.id   AF-A0A9D2FD41-F1
#
_cell.length_a   1.000
_cell.length_b   1.000
_cell.length_c   1.000
_cell.angle_alpha   90.00
_cell.angle_beta   90.00
_cell.angle_gamma   90.00
#
_symmetry.space_group_name_H-M   'P 1'
#
loop_
_entity.id
_entity.type
_entity.pdbx_description
1 polymer ?
#
loop_
_entity_poly.entity_id
_entity_poly.type
_entity_poly.pdbx_seq_one_letter_code
_entity_poly.pdbx_strand_id
1 'polypeptide(L)' 'MHSFTIGKNDAGQRLDKFLSKALPALPKSMLYKAIRTKKIKRNGKR' A
#
# COMPACT_ATOMS: atom_id res chain seq x y z
N MET A 1 10.48 10.52 -0.34
CA MET A 1 9.25 9.95 0.27
C MET A 1 8.18 9.93 -0.82
N HIS A 2 7.56 8.79 -1.10
CA HIS A 2 6.55 8.70 -2.16
C HIS A 2 5.19 8.42 -1.52
N SER A 3 4.17 9.19 -1.90
CA SER A 3 2.84 9.19 -1.28
C SER A 3 1.77 8.98 -2.33
N PHE A 4 0.81 8.11 -2.02
CA PHE A 4 -0.33 7.80 -2.88
C PHE A 4 -1.61 8.31 -2.22
N THR A 5 -2.44 9.01 -3.00
CA THR A 5 -3.76 9.46 -2.57
C THR A 5 -4.80 8.45 -3.05
N ILE A 6 -5.65 7.96 -2.14
CA ILE A 6 -6.75 7.04 -2.48
C ILE A 6 -7.88 7.87 -3.09
N GLY A 7 -8.22 7.61 -4.36
CA GLY A 7 -9.34 8.24 -5.05
C GLY A 7 -10.68 7.55 -4.81
N LYS A 8 -11.79 8.11 -5.34
CA LYS A 8 -13.16 7.57 -5.18
C LYS A 8 -13.30 6.10 -5.61
N ASN A 9 -12.58 5.67 -6.64
CA ASN A 9 -12.69 4.31 -7.19
C ASN A 9 -11.91 3.26 -6.39
N ASP A 10 -10.91 3.68 -5.62
CA ASP A 10 -10.12 2.81 -4.75
C ASP A 10 -10.55 2.96 -3.27
N ALA A 11 -11.57 3.78 -3.01
CA ALA A 11 -12.15 3.97 -1.69
C ALA A 11 -12.84 2.67 -1.22
N GLY A 12 -12.57 2.28 0.04
CA GLY A 12 -13.08 1.02 0.60
C GLY A 12 -12.32 -0.23 0.16
N GLN A 13 -11.31 -0.12 -0.72
CA GLN A 13 -10.47 -1.25 -1.10
C GLN A 13 -9.51 -1.64 0.03
N ARG A 14 -9.20 -2.95 0.12
CA ARG A 14 -8.12 -3.44 0.97
C ARG A 14 -6.77 -2.84 0.56
N LEU A 15 -5.96 -2.50 1.57
CA LEU A 15 -4.64 -1.90 1.39
C LEU A 15 -3.71 -2.78 0.52
N ASP A 16 -3.71 -4.09 0.71
CA ASP A 16 -2.90 -5.03 -0.08
C ASP A 16 -3.25 -5.00 -1.57
N LYS A 17 -4.54 -4.91 -1.91
CA LYS A 17 -5.02 -4.85 -3.29
C LYS A 17 -4.66 -3.51 -3.94
N PHE A 18 -4.83 -2.41 -3.20
CA PHE A 18 -4.42 -1.07 -3.66
C PHE A 18 -2.92 -1.02 -3.95
N LEU A 19 -2.11 -1.52 -3.01
CA LEU A 19 -0.65 -1.52 -3.16
C LEU A 19 -0.17 -2.46 -4.27
N SER A 20 -0.85 -3.59 -4.50
CA SER A 20 -0.54 -4.47 -5.64
C SER A 20 -0.80 -3.80 -6.99
N LYS A 21 -1.80 -2.91 -7.06
CA LYS A 21 -2.11 -2.11 -8.26
C LYS A 21 -1.13 -0.93 -8.42
N ALA A 22 -0.76 -0.28 -7.32
CA ALA A 22 0.17 0.84 -7.33
C ALA A 22 1.64 0.40 -7.53
N LEU A 23 2.00 -0.82 -7.12
CA LEU A 23 3.36 -1.37 -7.20
C LEU A 23 3.36 -2.72 -7.92
N PRO A 24 3.08 -2.77 -9.23
CA PRO A 24 2.99 -4.03 -9.98
C PRO A 24 4.33 -4.77 -10.08
N ALA A 25 5.46 -4.05 -10.00
CA ALA A 25 6.80 -4.62 -10.05
C ALA A 25 7.26 -5.26 -8.72
N LEU A 26 6.51 -5.06 -7.62
CA LEU A 26 6.91 -5.55 -6.31
C LEU A 26 6.28 -6.92 -6.02
N PRO A 27 7.07 -7.95 -5.66
CA PRO A 27 6.52 -9.25 -5.30
C PRO A 27 5.72 -9.14 -3.99
N LYS A 28 4.61 -9.90 -3.91
CA LYS A 28 3.68 -9.89 -2.76
C LYS A 28 4.39 -10.16 -1.42
N SER A 29 5.40 -11.02 -1.40
CA SER A 29 6.18 -11.32 -0.19
C SER A 29 6.88 -10.08 0.38
N MET A 30 7.51 -9.28 -0.48
CA MET A 30 8.13 -8.01 -0.07
C MET A 30 7.09 -6.97 0.33
N LEU A 31 5.94 -6.93 -0.35
CA LEU A 31 4.84 -6.04 0.01
C LEU A 31 4.36 -6.30 1.44
N TYR A 32 4.08 -7.56 1.78
CA TYR A 32 3.69 -7.93 3.14
C TYR A 32 4.80 -7.67 4.16
N LYS A 33 6.08 -7.88 3.79
CA LYS A 33 7.22 -7.52 4.65
C LYS A 33 7.27 -6.01 4.91
N ALA A 34 7.02 -5.18 3.91
CA ALA A 34 7.01 -3.72 4.04
C ALA A 34 5.87 -3.22 4.94
N ILE A 35 4.70 -3.86 4.86
CA ILE A 35 3.56 -3.60 5.76
C ILE A 35 3.92 -4.01 7.19
N ARG A 36 4.46 -5.23 7.39
CA ARG A 36 4.84 -5.75 8.72
C ARG A 36 5.92 -4.89 9.40
N THR A 37 6.90 -4.43 8.63
CA THR A 37 8.02 -3.58 9.12
C THR A 37 7.65 -2.10 9.24
N LYS A 38 6.38 -1.72 8.99
CA LYS A 38 5.88 -0.34 9.07
C LYS A 38 6.60 0.65 8.13
N LYS A 39 7.10 0.16 6.98
CA LYS A 39 7.67 1.01 5.93
C LYS A 39 6.60 1.74 5.13
N ILE A 40 5.43 1.11 4.97
CA ILE A 40 4.24 1.70 4.35
C ILE A 40 3.30 2.11 5.48
N LYS A 41 2.93 3.39 5.54
CA LYS A 41 2.08 3.98 6.58
C LYS A 41 0.84 4.59 5.94
N ARG A 42 -0.32 4.42 6.57
CA ARG A 42 -1.55 5.11 6.16
C ARG A 42 -1.78 6.35 7.01
N ASN A 43 -1.70 7.53 6.40
CA ASN A 43 -1.92 8.83 7.07
C ASN A 43 -1.07 9.01 8.35
N GLY A 44 0.20 8.60 8.31
CA GLY A 44 1.11 8.66 9.46
C GLY A 44 0.82 7.63 10.58
N LYS A 45 -0.33 6.97 10.52
CA LYS A 45 -0.62 5.76 11.31
C LYS A 45 -0.09 4.54 10.56
N ARG A 46 0.03 3.45 11.32
CA ARG A 46 0.79 2.23 10.99
C ARG A 46 0.75 1.81 9.53
#